data_AF-A0A924NBJ8-F1
#
_entry.id   AF-A0A924NBJ8-F1
#
_cell.length_a   1.000
_cell.length_b   1.000
_cell.length_c   1.000
_cell.angle_alpha   90.00
_cell.angle_beta   90.00
_cell.angle_gamma   90.00
#
_symmetry.space_group_name_H-M   'P 1'
#
loop_
_entity.id
_entity.type
_entity.pdbx_description
1 polymer ?
#
loop_
_entity_poly.entity_id
_entity_poly.type
_entity_poly.pdbx_seq_one_letter_code
_entity_poly.pdbx_strand_id
1 'polypeptide(L)'
;MTTPRRFALTLALFSAVTAPGSACGQSASPSRAADTQAPVVPRELRAVWVATVENMDWPSRKGLSTAQQQAELIAILDRVAALHMNAVIL
;
A
#
# COMPACT_ATOMS: atom_id res chain seq x y z
N MET A 1 -24.72 -18.82 -2.47
CA MET A 1 -23.36 -19.27 -2.12
C MET A 1 -22.73 -18.16 -1.30
N THR A 2 -23.08 -18.08 -0.02
CA THR A 2 -22.79 -16.96 0.89
C THR A 2 -22.30 -17.56 2.21
N THR A 3 -20.99 -17.57 2.42
CA THR A 3 -20.40 -18.05 3.67
C THR A 3 -20.15 -16.85 4.59
N PRO A 4 -20.71 -16.80 5.81
CA PRO A 4 -20.37 -15.76 6.76
C PRO A 4 -19.01 -16.06 7.41
N ARG A 5 -18.09 -15.09 7.35
CA ARG A 5 -16.76 -15.14 7.96
C ARG A 5 -16.91 -15.11 9.49
N ARG A 6 -16.71 -16.25 10.14
CA ARG A 6 -16.64 -16.37 11.60
C ARG A 6 -15.30 -15.81 12.08
N PHE A 7 -15.31 -14.59 12.59
CA PHE A 7 -14.21 -14.04 13.39
C PHE A 7 -14.25 -14.70 14.79
N ALA A 8 -13.51 -15.80 14.97
CA ALA A 8 -13.25 -16.36 16.29
C ALA A 8 -12.01 -15.66 16.86
N LEU A 9 -12.24 -14.78 17.82
CA LEU A 9 -11.23 -14.05 18.58
C LEU A 9 -10.60 -15.03 19.60
N THR A 10 -9.48 -15.66 19.25
CA THR A 10 -8.73 -16.51 20.19
C THR A 10 -7.80 -15.63 21.03
N LEU A 11 -8.20 -15.33 22.26
CA LEU A 11 -7.37 -14.62 23.24
C LEU A 11 -6.34 -15.60 23.80
N ALA A 12 -5.11 -15.58 23.27
CA ALA A 12 -4.00 -16.36 23.80
C ALA A 12 -3.31 -15.58 24.93
N LEU A 13 -3.43 -16.06 26.17
CA LEU A 13 -2.66 -15.60 27.33
C LEU A 13 -1.19 -16.01 27.16
N PHE A 14 -0.31 -15.04 26.94
CA PHE A 14 1.14 -15.26 26.90
C PHE A 14 1.73 -15.12 28.31
N SER A 15 2.13 -16.24 28.90
CA SER A 15 2.91 -16.28 30.14
C SER A 15 4.29 -15.65 29.94
N ALA A 16 4.68 -14.78 30.88
CA ALA A 16 5.99 -14.14 30.92
C ALA A 16 7.07 -15.18 31.27
N VAL A 17 8.02 -15.41 30.37
CA VAL A 17 9.26 -16.13 30.65
C VAL A 17 10.38 -15.10 30.80
N THR A 18 10.90 -14.95 32.02
CA THR A 18 12.07 -14.11 32.31
C THR A 18 13.32 -14.96 32.16
N ALA A 19 14.05 -14.80 31.07
CA ALA A 19 15.38 -15.39 30.89
C ALA A 19 16.46 -14.35 31.25
N PRO A 20 17.46 -14.69 32.09
CA PRO A 20 18.55 -13.78 32.42
C PRO A 20 19.61 -13.73 31.30
N GLY A 21 20.03 -12.49 31.02
CA GLY A 21 21.32 -12.05 30.49
C GLY A 21 22.16 -13.00 29.63
N SER A 22 22.10 -12.78 28.31
CA SER A 22 23.26 -12.94 27.42
C SER A 22 23.50 -11.62 26.71
N ALA A 23 24.39 -10.81 27.26
CA ALA A 23 24.95 -9.65 26.58
C ALA A 23 25.91 -10.13 25.48
N CYS A 24 25.37 -10.47 24.31
CA CYS A 24 26.18 -10.50 23.09
C CYS A 24 26.45 -9.06 22.69
N GLY A 25 27.72 -8.68 22.75
CA GLY A 25 28.23 -7.37 22.39
C GLY A 25 27.73 -6.95 21.00
N GLN A 26 27.08 -5.79 20.97
CA GLN A 26 26.79 -5.10 19.73
C GLN A 26 28.11 -4.52 19.23
N SER A 27 28.80 -5.26 18.38
CA SER A 27 29.81 -4.68 17.49
C SER A 27 29.08 -3.70 16.58
N ALA A 28 29.03 -2.43 16.97
CA ALA A 28 28.60 -1.36 16.09
C ALA A 28 29.59 -1.31 14.92
N SER A 29 29.24 -1.97 13.81
CA SER A 29 29.90 -1.71 12.55
C SER A 29 29.81 -0.21 12.30
N PRO A 30 30.88 0.47 11.86
CA PRO A 30 30.76 1.86 11.47
C PRO A 30 29.73 1.88 10.34
N SER A 31 28.53 2.40 10.64
CA SER A 31 27.66 2.92 9.61
C SER A 31 28.52 3.97 8.94
N ARG A 32 29.12 3.60 7.80
CA ARG A 32 29.68 4.57 6.87
C ARG A 32 28.52 5.53 6.71
N ALA A 33 28.71 6.77 7.17
CA ALA A 33 27.81 7.86 6.85
C ALA A 33 27.87 7.97 5.32
N ALA A 34 27.09 7.10 4.68
CA ALA A 34 26.87 7.11 3.26
C ALA A 34 26.23 8.45 3.03
N ASP A 35 26.93 9.26 2.24
CA ASP A 35 26.50 10.56 1.75
C ASP A 35 24.97 10.57 1.63
N THR A 36 24.30 11.15 2.63
CA THR A 36 22.85 11.02 2.83
C THR A 36 22.09 11.98 1.93
N GLN A 37 22.76 12.47 0.88
CA GLN A 37 22.16 13.36 -0.10
C GLN A 37 21.43 12.50 -1.13
N ALA A 38 20.09 12.56 -1.09
CA ALA A 38 19.27 11.97 -2.14
C ALA A 38 19.69 12.55 -3.51
N PRO A 39 19.73 11.72 -4.58
CA PRO A 39 20.07 12.21 -5.90
C PRO A 39 19.08 13.31 -6.33
N VAL A 40 19.58 14.30 -7.07
CA VAL A 40 18.72 15.37 -7.61
C VAL A 40 17.71 14.76 -8.56
N VAL A 41 16.42 14.86 -8.23
CA VAL A 41 15.32 14.39 -9.06
C VAL A 41 14.79 15.57 -9.90
N PRO A 42 14.85 15.51 -11.25
CA PRO A 42 14.38 16.61 -12.09
C PRO A 42 12.89 16.94 -11.93
N ARG A 43 12.09 15.94 -11.53
CA ARG A 43 10.67 16.07 -11.17
C ARG A 43 10.28 15.01 -10.15
N GLU A 44 9.36 15.37 -9.26
CA GLU A 44 8.74 14.41 -8.35
C GLU A 44 7.68 13.57 -9.08
N LEU A 45 7.58 12.28 -8.74
CA LEU A 45 6.49 11.40 -9.16
C LEU A 45 5.39 11.44 -8.10
N ARG A 46 4.18 11.85 -8.50
CA ARG A 46 3.00 11.88 -7.65
C ARG A 46 1.92 11.06 -8.35
N ALA A 47 1.85 9.78 -8.00
CA ALA A 47 1.04 8.83 -8.72
C ALA A 47 -0.03 8.20 -7.83
N VAL A 48 -1.11 7.75 -8.47
CA VAL A 48 -2.13 6.89 -7.86
C VAL A 48 -2.12 5.55 -8.58
N TRP A 49 -2.23 4.47 -7.82
CA TRP A 49 -2.43 3.13 -8.35
C TRP A 49 -3.92 2.83 -8.43
N VAL A 50 -4.39 2.33 -9.57
CA VAL A 50 -5.78 1.92 -9.78
C VAL A 50 -5.78 0.44 -10.10
N ALA A 51 -6.12 -0.40 -9.12
CA ALA A 51 -6.07 -1.84 -9.23
C ALA A 51 -7.34 -2.42 -9.88
N THR A 52 -7.13 -3.24 -10.92
CA THR A 52 -8.20 -3.94 -11.64
C THR A 52 -8.51 -5.34 -11.08
N VAL A 53 -7.63 -5.88 -10.23
CA VAL A 53 -7.83 -7.19 -9.61
C VAL A 53 -9.07 -7.18 -8.71
N GLU A 54 -9.97 -8.13 -8.95
CA GLU A 54 -11.25 -8.26 -8.23
C GLU A 54 -12.05 -6.95 -8.12
N ASN A 55 -11.95 -6.05 -9.11
CA ASN A 55 -12.69 -4.78 -9.11
C ASN A 55 -12.39 -3.91 -7.87
N MET A 56 -11.17 -3.98 -7.35
CA MET A 56 -10.78 -3.26 -6.12
C MET A 56 -10.98 -1.75 -6.24
N ASP A 57 -10.45 -1.14 -7.31
CA ASP A 57 -10.62 0.30 -7.56
C ASP A 57 -11.48 0.56 -8.79
N TRP A 58 -11.25 -0.18 -9.88
CA TRP A 58 -11.97 -0.03 -11.14
C TRP A 58 -11.97 -1.34 -11.94
N PRO A 59 -13.03 -1.66 -12.69
CA PRO A 59 -14.33 -0.99 -12.70
C PRO A 59 -15.14 -1.33 -11.44
N SER A 60 -16.15 -0.54 -11.07
CA SER A 60 -16.85 -0.67 -9.78
C SER A 60 -17.53 -2.03 -9.58
N ARG A 61 -17.88 -2.72 -10.68
CA ARG A 61 -18.41 -4.08 -10.67
C ARG A 61 -18.25 -4.77 -12.02
N LYS A 62 -18.38 -6.10 -12.02
CA LYS A 62 -18.36 -6.94 -13.22
C LYS A 62 -19.62 -6.68 -14.07
N GLY A 63 -19.48 -6.78 -15.40
CA GLY A 63 -20.60 -6.69 -16.35
C GLY A 63 -21.04 -5.27 -16.73
N LEU A 64 -20.27 -4.24 -16.41
CA LEU A 64 -20.52 -2.88 -16.90
C LEU A 64 -20.25 -2.77 -18.41
N SER A 65 -21.03 -1.94 -19.09
CA SER A 65 -20.76 -1.61 -20.50
C SER A 65 -19.44 -0.85 -20.63
N THR A 66 -18.82 -0.89 -21.81
CA THR A 66 -17.62 -0.10 -22.11
C THR A 66 -17.82 1.39 -21.85
N ALA A 67 -19.00 1.94 -22.15
CA ALA A 67 -19.32 3.34 -21.87
C ALA A 67 -19.35 3.64 -20.36
N GLN A 68 -19.91 2.74 -19.55
CA GLN A 68 -19.93 2.90 -18.09
C GLN A 68 -18.53 2.81 -17.49
N GLN A 69 -17.74 1.84 -17.94
CA GLN A 69 -16.35 1.68 -17.51
C GLN A 69 -15.51 2.93 -17.83
N GLN A 70 -15.66 3.49 -19.05
CA GLN A 70 -14.99 4.73 -19.44
C GLN A 70 -15.42 5.91 -18.57
N ALA A 71 -16.71 6.06 -18.31
CA ALA A 71 -17.21 7.14 -17.46
C ALA A 71 -16.62 7.06 -16.03
N GLU A 72 -16.53 5.87 -15.46
CA GLU A 72 -15.89 5.66 -14.16
C GLU A 72 -14.39 6.01 -14.19
N LEU A 73 -13.67 5.58 -15.23
CA LEU A 73 -12.24 5.87 -15.35
C LEU A 73 -11.99 7.38 -15.50
N ILE A 74 -12.82 8.07 -16.31
CA ILE A 74 -12.75 9.53 -16.47
C ILE A 74 -12.96 10.22 -15.12
N ALA A 75 -13.94 9.80 -14.33
CA ALA A 75 -14.17 10.37 -13.01
C ALA A 75 -12.98 10.18 -12.05
N ILE A 76 -12.29 9.03 -12.12
CA ILE A 76 -11.04 8.81 -11.37
C ILE A 76 -9.96 9.78 -11.86
N LEU A 77 -9.77 9.92 -13.18
CA LEU A 77 -8.76 10.81 -13.76
C LEU A 77 -9.02 12.29 -13.40
N ASP A 78 -10.27 12.73 -13.45
CA ASP A 78 -10.66 14.08 -13.04
C ASP A 78 -10.33 14.35 -11.57
N ARG A 79 -10.57 13.36 -10.70
CA ARG A 79 -10.21 13.45 -9.29
C ARG A 79 -8.70 13.51 -9.08
N VAL A 80 -7.95 12.68 -9.78
CA VAL A 80 -6.47 12.65 -9.73
C VAL A 80 -5.89 13.98 -10.20
N ALA A 81 -6.44 14.57 -11.26
CA ALA A 81 -6.06 15.88 -11.76
C ALA A 81 -6.37 17.00 -10.75
N ALA A 82 -7.55 16.97 -10.13
CA ALA A 82 -7.93 17.91 -9.07
C ALA A 82 -7.03 17.82 -7.82
N LEU A 83 -6.39 16.67 -7.59
CA LEU A 83 -5.40 16.47 -6.53
C LEU A 83 -3.96 16.82 -6.97
N HIS A 84 -3.77 17.36 -8.18
CA HIS A 84 -2.47 17.74 -8.75
C HIS A 84 -1.45 16.59 -8.80
N MET A 85 -1.93 15.35 -8.94
CA MET A 85 -1.10 14.19 -9.26
C MET A 85 -0.65 14.25 -10.72
N ASN A 86 0.44 13.57 -11.05
CA ASN A 86 1.06 13.65 -12.38
C ASN A 86 1.17 12.31 -13.12
N ALA A 87 0.69 11.23 -12.51
CA ALA A 87 0.63 9.91 -13.14
C ALA A 87 -0.50 9.07 -12.53
N VAL A 88 -1.02 8.15 -13.34
CA VAL A 88 -1.89 7.05 -12.91
C VAL A 88 -1.28 5.76 -13.42
N ILE A 89 -1.23 4.75 -12.57
CA ILE A 89 -0.77 3.41 -12.91
C ILE A 89 -2.00 2.50 -12.88
N LEU A 90 -2.28 1.83 -13.99
CA LEU A 90 -3.43 0.96 -14.21
C LEU A 90 -2.94 -0.44 -14.60
#